data_AF-Q1Z5X4-F1
#
_entry.id   AF-Q1Z5X4-F1
#
_cell.length_a   1.000
_cell.length_b   1.000
_cell.length_c   1.000
_cell.angle_alpha   90.00
_cell.angle_beta   90.00
_cell.angle_gamma   90.00
#
_symmetry.space_group_name_H-M   'P 1'
#
loop_
_entity.id
_entity.type
_entity.pdbx_description
1 polymer ?
#
loop_
_entity_poly.entity_id
_entity_poly.type
_entity_poly.pdbx_seq_one_letter_code
_entity_poly.pdbx_strand_id
1 'polypeptide(L)'
;MILRQPTEQTEGAVGYQYEGPTEGSGGDVHKWNVYAGGSLIPDTLLGNIIIEQSSRDAWRTDQSLNPDSDVLEERDELNIFSSLKWLATDQQDIDLDL
;
A
#
# COMPACT_ATOMS: atom_id res chain seq x y z
N MET A 1 8.50 -1.76 7.52
CA MET A 1 7.10 -2.23 7.41
C MET A 1 7.15 -3.75 7.29
N ILE A 2 6.18 -4.48 7.84
CA ILE A 2 6.09 -5.94 7.69
C ILE A 2 4.87 -6.20 6.81
N LEU A 3 5.04 -6.86 5.66
CA LEU A 3 3.97 -7.17 4.72
C LEU A 3 3.11 -8.31 5.26
N ARG A 4 1.79 -8.25 5.01
CA ARG A 4 0.85 -9.30 5.41
C ARG A 4 1.18 -10.59 4.65
N GLN A 5 1.48 -11.65 5.37
CA GLN A 5 1.85 -12.95 4.79
C GLN A 5 0.62 -13.72 4.29
N PRO A 6 0.73 -14.51 3.21
CA PRO A 6 -0.36 -15.38 2.77
C PRO A 6 -0.56 -16.55 3.74
N THR A 7 -1.79 -17.07 3.78
CA THR A 7 -2.14 -18.28 4.53
C THR A 7 -2.67 -19.34 3.57
N GLU A 8 -2.98 -20.54 4.07
CA GLU A 8 -3.63 -21.57 3.23
C GLU A 8 -5.02 -21.13 2.72
N GLN A 9 -5.71 -20.27 3.46
CA GLN A 9 -7.02 -19.79 3.07
C GLN A 9 -6.90 -18.57 2.16
N THR A 10 -7.74 -18.52 1.13
CA THR A 10 -7.86 -17.31 0.33
C THR A 10 -8.47 -16.20 1.17
N GLU A 11 -7.72 -15.12 1.33
CA GLU A 11 -8.12 -13.92 2.03
C GLU A 11 -7.87 -12.68 1.18
N GLY A 12 -8.68 -11.65 1.43
CA GLY A 12 -8.55 -10.38 0.75
C GLY A 12 -8.96 -9.25 1.66
N ALA A 13 -8.40 -8.07 1.42
CA ALA A 13 -8.76 -6.85 2.09
C ALA A 13 -8.69 -5.68 1.12
N VAL A 14 -9.58 -4.72 1.30
CA VAL A 14 -9.53 -3.42 0.63
C VAL A 14 -9.70 -2.34 1.67
N GLY A 15 -8.93 -1.28 1.54
CA GLY A 15 -9.02 -0.11 2.39
C GLY A 15 -8.96 1.16 1.57
N TYR A 16 -9.69 2.15 2.06
CA TYR A 16 -9.66 3.51 1.55
C TYR A 16 -9.48 4.46 2.72
N GLN A 17 -8.62 5.46 2.54
CA GLN A 17 -8.41 6.52 3.51
C GLN A 17 -8.36 7.86 2.80
N TYR A 18 -8.96 8.86 3.43
CA TYR A 18 -8.89 10.25 3.04
C TYR A 18 -8.31 11.08 4.18
N GLU A 19 -7.39 11.98 3.86
CA GLU A 19 -6.83 12.98 4.77
C GLU A 19 -6.88 14.33 4.06
N GLY A 20 -7.33 15.39 4.74
CA GLY A 20 -7.40 16.73 4.17
C GLY A 20 -7.01 17.78 5.19
N PRO A 21 -6.21 18.80 4.83
CA PRO A 21 -5.91 19.91 5.72
C PRO A 21 -7.17 20.76 5.97
N THR A 22 -7.32 21.29 7.19
CA THR A 22 -8.50 22.10 7.55
C THR A 22 -8.44 23.54 7.05
N GLU A 23 -7.26 23.97 6.59
CA GLU A 23 -6.98 25.32 6.11
C GLU A 23 -6.07 25.26 4.87
N GLY A 24 -6.12 26.32 4.07
CA GLY A 24 -5.43 26.37 2.78
C GLY A 24 -6.27 25.77 1.65
N SER A 25 -5.62 25.54 0.50
CA SER A 25 -6.22 25.01 -0.72
C SER A 25 -5.43 23.81 -1.20
N GLY A 26 -6.13 22.73 -1.54
CA GLY A 26 -5.53 21.45 -1.96
C GLY A 26 -4.91 20.69 -0.78
N GLY A 27 -3.92 19.86 -1.05
CA GLY A 27 -3.28 19.01 -0.03
C GLY A 27 -4.09 17.79 0.40
N ASP A 28 -5.27 17.61 -0.18
CA ASP A 28 -6.10 16.42 -0.01
C ASP A 28 -5.31 15.17 -0.43
N VAL A 29 -5.38 14.12 0.39
CA VAL A 29 -4.73 12.84 0.15
C VAL A 29 -5.78 11.74 0.06
N HIS A 30 -5.71 10.96 -1.01
CA HIS A 30 -6.50 9.76 -1.20
C HIS A 30 -5.58 8.54 -1.21
N LYS A 31 -5.81 7.58 -0.32
CA LYS A 31 -5.04 6.34 -0.23
C LYS A 31 -5.94 5.13 -0.45
N TRP A 32 -5.52 4.25 -1.34
CA TRP A 32 -6.14 2.94 -1.57
C TRP A 32 -5.13 1.85 -1.24
N ASN A 33 -5.60 0.80 -0.56
CA ASN A 33 -4.83 -0.42 -0.38
C ASN A 33 -5.69 -1.62 -0.75
N VAL A 34 -5.10 -2.56 -1.47
CA VAL A 34 -5.71 -3.84 -1.82
C VAL A 34 -4.71 -4.93 -1.47
N TYR A 35 -5.19 -5.95 -0.78
CA TYR A 35 -4.46 -7.16 -0.48
C TYR A 35 -5.27 -8.36 -0.96
N ALA A 36 -4.58 -9.32 -1.57
CA ALA A 36 -5.11 -10.66 -1.81
C ALA A 36 -3.99 -11.66 -1.55
N GLY A 37 -4.30 -12.75 -0.85
CA GLY A 37 -3.34 -13.80 -0.56
C GLY A 37 -4.00 -15.12 -0.27
N GLY A 38 -3.25 -16.20 -0.43
CA GLY A 38 -3.75 -17.55 -0.19
C GLY A 38 -2.82 -18.64 -0.71
N SER A 39 -3.31 -19.87 -0.65
CA SER A 39 -2.66 -21.03 -1.28
C SER A 39 -2.77 -20.97 -2.80
N LEU A 40 -1.62 -21.02 -3.49
CA LEU A 40 -1.52 -21.18 -4.94
C LEU A 40 -1.48 -22.66 -5.32
N ILE A 41 -0.76 -23.46 -4.52
CA ILE A 41 -0.71 -24.91 -4.57
C ILE A 41 -0.91 -25.42 -3.13
N PRO A 42 -1.98 -26.18 -2.84
CA PRO A 42 -2.26 -26.67 -1.50
C PRO A 42 -1.06 -27.33 -0.84
N ASP A 43 -0.81 -26.95 0.43
CA ASP A 43 0.26 -27.50 1.28
C ASP A 43 1.68 -27.37 0.68
N THR A 44 1.86 -26.56 -0.36
CA THR A 44 3.13 -26.44 -1.09
C THR A 44 3.51 -24.98 -1.31
N LEU A 45 2.64 -24.17 -1.90
CA LEU A 45 3.00 -22.83 -2.35
C LEU A 45 1.92 -21.83 -1.98
N LEU A 46 2.30 -20.84 -1.17
CA LEU A 46 1.45 -19.71 -0.81
C LEU A 46 1.93 -18.46 -1.56
N GLY A 47 1.01 -17.54 -1.83
CA GLY A 47 1.35 -16.28 -2.47
C GLY A 47 0.41 -15.14 -2.10
N ASN A 48 0.93 -13.92 -2.16
CA ASN A 48 0.13 -12.70 -2.01
C ASN A 48 0.48 -11.64 -3.06
N ILE A 49 -0.39 -10.63 -3.11
CA ILE A 49 -0.14 -9.35 -3.75
C ILE A 49 -0.74 -8.24 -2.89
N ILE A 50 0.01 -7.14 -2.76
CA ILE A 50 -0.42 -5.91 -2.13
C ILE A 50 -0.24 -4.78 -3.15
N ILE A 51 -1.28 -3.99 -3.35
CA ILE A 51 -1.26 -2.80 -4.20
C ILE A 51 -1.63 -1.61 -3.33
N GLU A 52 -0.76 -0.61 -3.29
CA GLU A 52 -1.00 0.64 -2.58
C GLU A 52 -0.92 1.80 -3.57
N GLN A 53 -1.95 2.64 -3.59
CA GLN A 53 -1.99 3.85 -4.38
C GLN A 53 -2.22 5.03 -3.44
N SER A 54 -1.45 6.10 -3.62
CA SER A 54 -1.64 7.36 -2.89
C SER A 54 -1.56 8.52 -3.88
N SER A 55 -2.56 9.39 -3.87
CA SER A 55 -2.51 10.66 -4.58
C SER A 55 -2.64 11.80 -3.58
N ARG A 56 -1.87 12.87 -3.79
CA ARG A 56 -1.97 14.10 -3.02
C ARG A 56 -1.93 15.30 -3.95
N ASP A 57 -2.91 16.18 -3.81
CA ASP A 57 -2.92 17.46 -4.53
C ASP A 57 -1.88 18.42 -3.95
N ALA A 58 -1.36 19.33 -4.78
CA ALA A 58 -0.51 20.40 -4.27
C ALA A 58 -1.24 21.21 -3.19
N TRP A 59 -0.52 21.60 -2.14
CA TRP A 59 -1.09 22.33 -1.00
C TRP A 59 -0.52 23.73 -0.91
N ARG A 60 -1.42 24.71 -0.82
CA ARG A 60 -1.11 26.13 -0.59
C ARG A 60 -1.82 26.63 0.65
N THR A 61 -1.18 27.53 1.38
CA THR A 61 -1.78 28.18 2.54
C THR A 61 -1.27 29.60 2.70
N ASP A 62 -2.15 30.50 3.10
CA ASP A 62 -1.85 31.92 3.37
C ASP A 62 -0.94 32.08 4.61
N GLN A 63 -0.73 31.01 5.38
CA GLN A 63 0.23 30.96 6.48
C GLN A 63 1.68 30.76 5.99
N SER A 64 1.89 30.50 4.70
CA SER A 64 3.22 30.36 4.10
C SER A 64 3.96 31.69 4.03
N LEU A 65 5.30 31.65 4.14
CA LEU A 65 6.18 32.80 3.85
C LEU A 65 6.04 33.29 2.40
N ASN A 66 5.60 32.41 1.50
CA ASN A 66 5.27 32.75 0.11
C ASN A 66 3.90 32.14 -0.23
N PRO A 67 2.81 32.93 -0.13
CA PRO A 67 1.43 32.44 -0.28
C PRO A 67 1.10 31.98 -1.71
N ASP A 68 1.86 32.44 -2.70
CA ASP A 68 1.68 32.05 -4.11
C ASP A 68 2.44 30.76 -4.50
N SER A 69 3.14 30.13 -3.55
CA SER A 69 3.90 28.90 -3.80
C SER A 69 3.30 27.68 -3.09
N ASP A 70 3.42 26.53 -3.75
CA ASP A 70 3.09 25.23 -3.18
C ASP A 70 4.02 24.93 -1.99
N VAL A 71 3.43 24.74 -0.81
CA VAL A 71 4.14 24.29 0.39
C VAL A 71 4.40 22.79 0.31
N LEU A 72 3.43 22.04 -0.22
CA LEU A 72 3.60 20.65 -0.63
C LEU A 72 3.24 20.53 -2.10
N GLU A 73 4.10 19.87 -2.86
CA GLU A 73 3.83 19.56 -4.25
C GLU A 73 2.84 18.40 -4.38
N GLU A 74 2.18 18.38 -5.54
CA GLU A 74 1.37 17.26 -6.01
C GLU A 74 2.24 16.00 -6.09
N ARG A 75 1.69 14.87 -5.64
CA ARG A 75 2.42 13.61 -5.62
C ARG A 75 1.48 12.43 -5.83
N ASP A 76 1.81 11.63 -6.84
CA ASP A 76 1.20 10.32 -7.09
C ASP A 76 2.20 9.20 -6.83
N GLU A 77 1.75 8.17 -6.14
CA GLU A 77 2.54 6.98 -5.81
C GLU A 77 1.73 5.71 -6.09
N LEU A 78 2.39 4.73 -6.69
CA LEU A 78 1.90 3.37 -6.86
C LEU A 78 2.99 2.40 -6.39
N ASN A 79 2.67 1.61 -5.37
CA ASN A 79 3.52 0.53 -4.89
C ASN A 79 2.82 -0.81 -5.12
N ILE A 80 3.57 -1.78 -5.62
CA ILE A 80 3.11 -3.16 -5.80
C ILE A 80 4.13 -4.05 -5.10
N PHE A 81 3.64 -4.90 -4.20
CA PHE A 81 4.44 -5.88 -3.50
C PHE A 81 3.85 -7.25 -3.75
N SER A 82 4.69 -8.25 -3.93
CA SER A 82 4.26 -9.65 -3.98
C SER A 82 5.22 -10.50 -3.19
N SER A 83 4.70 -11.52 -2.53
CA SER A 83 5.53 -12.55 -1.93
C SER A 83 5.04 -13.94 -2.29
N LEU A 84 6.00 -14.87 -2.35
CA LEU A 84 5.79 -16.29 -2.49
C LEU A 84 6.46 -17.00 -1.33
N LYS A 85 5.74 -17.93 -0.71
CA LYS A 85 6.26 -18.82 0.33
C LYS A 85 6.14 -20.25 -0.15
N TRP A 86 7.27 -20.92 -0.32
CA TRP A 86 7.33 -22.33 -0.67
C TRP A 86 7.59 -23.18 0.59
N LEU A 87 6.65 -24.07 0.91
CA LEU A 87 6.70 -25.03 2.00
C LEU A 87 7.53 -26.24 1.55
N ALA A 88 8.85 -26.12 1.57
CA ALA A 88 9.76 -27.13 1.04
C ALA A 88 9.71 -28.45 1.83
N THR A 89 9.50 -28.36 3.15
CA THR A 89 9.22 -29.48 4.06
C THR A 89 8.36 -28.98 5.23
N ASP A 90 7.84 -29.88 6.06
CA ASP A 90 7.08 -29.54 7.29
C ASP A 90 7.82 -28.59 8.27
N GLN A 91 9.13 -28.40 8.10
CA GLN A 91 9.99 -27.60 8.99
C GLN A 91 10.81 -26.53 8.24
N GLN A 92 10.64 -26.38 6.93
CA GLN A 92 11.46 -25.47 6.12
C GLN A 92 10.61 -24.75 5.07
N ASP A 93 10.65 -23.43 5.14
CA ASP A 93 10.02 -22.53 4.18
C ASP A 93 11.10 -21.75 3.42
N ILE A 94 10.81 -21.38 2.17
CA ILE A 94 11.58 -20.42 1.38
C ILE A 94 10.67 -19.25 1.01
N ASP A 95 11.07 -18.04 1.42
CA ASP A 95 10.37 -16.80 1.13
C ASP A 95 11.04 -16.05 -0.02
N LEU A 96 10.24 -15.59 -0.97
CA LEU A 96 10.64 -14.69 -2.05
C LEU A 96 9.75 -13.46 -2.03
N ASP A 97 10.35 -12.29 -1.85
CA ASP A 97 9.68 -10.99 -1.90
C ASP A 97 10.06 -10.24 -3.19
N LEU A 98 9.08 -9.59 -3.81
CA LEU A 98 9.15 -8.88 -5.09
C LEU A 98 8.49 -7.50 -5.00
#